data_AF-A0A8T4PFX2-F1
#
_entry.id   AF-A0A8T4PFX2-F1
#
_cell.length_a   1.000
_cell.length_b   1.000
_cell.length_c   1.000
_cell.angle_alpha   90.00
_cell.angle_beta   90.00
_cell.angle_gamma   90.00
#
_symmetry.space_group_name_H-M   'P 1'
#
loop_
_entity.id
_entity.type
_entity.pdbx_description
1 polymer ?
#
loop_
_entity_poly.entity_id
_entity_poly.type
_entity_poly.pdbx_seq_one_letter_code
_entity_poly.pdbx_strand_id
1 'polypeptide(L)'
;MTYELEEIRKIRKKLGMTQTELANRAGVSQSLIAKIESGRIDPTYTKTKKIFAALSELEKKEEVKAEQLMASRIISVASGTPIKGVRINNT
;
A
#
# COMPACT_ATOMS: atom_id res chain seq x y z
N MET A 1 1.43 5.15 20.24
CA MET A 1 1.89 5.85 19.03
C MET A 1 0.68 6.33 18.27
N THR A 2 0.53 7.64 18.15
CA THR A 2 -0.42 8.28 17.23
C THR A 2 0.27 8.34 15.87
N TYR A 3 -0.24 7.62 14.88
CA TYR A 3 0.26 7.70 13.52
C TYR A 3 -0.52 8.77 12.77
N GLU A 4 0.20 9.69 12.12
CA GLU A 4 -0.44 10.72 11.31
C GLU A 4 -0.92 10.14 9.97
N LEU A 5 -2.03 10.65 9.44
CA LEU A 5 -2.57 10.20 8.15
C LEU A 5 -1.56 10.34 7.00
N GLU A 6 -0.64 11.30 7.11
CA GLU A 6 0.46 11.52 6.17
C GLU A 6 1.45 10.35 6.12
N GLU A 7 1.55 9.57 7.20
CA GLU A 7 2.43 8.41 7.27
C GLU A 7 1.89 7.20 6.51
N ILE A 8 0.58 7.11 6.30
CA ILE A 8 -0.05 6.01 5.57
C ILE A 8 0.60 5.81 4.20
N ARG A 9 0.85 6.90 3.46
CA ARG A 9 1.52 6.83 2.16
C ARG A 9 2.96 6.33 2.28
N LYS A 10 3.70 6.80 3.29
CA LYS A 10 5.11 6.44 3.50
C LYS A 10 5.23 4.96 3.85
N ILE A 11 4.44 4.48 4.80
CA ILE A 11 4.41 3.08 5.24
C ILE A 11 3.96 2.18 4.09
N ARG A 12 2.88 2.55 3.38
CA ARG A 12 2.40 1.78 2.21
C ARG A 12 3.49 1.60 1.16
N LYS A 13 4.22 2.68 0.84
CA LYS A 13 5.33 2.63 -0.13
C LYS A 13 6.50 1.80 0.38
N LYS A 14 6.82 1.89 1.67
CA LYS A 14 7.88 1.08 2.32
C LYS A 14 7.57 -0.42 2.21
N LEU A 15 6.30 -0.80 2.36
CA LEU A 15 5.78 -2.16 2.21
C LEU A 15 5.54 -2.58 0.74
N GLY A 16 5.94 -1.75 -0.24
CA GLY A 16 5.79 -2.06 -1.68
C GLY A 16 4.35 -2.16 -2.19
N MET A 17 3.36 -1.65 -1.45
CA MET A 17 1.95 -1.85 -1.78
C MET A 17 1.37 -0.79 -2.70
N THR A 18 0.41 -1.19 -3.53
CA THR A 18 -0.50 -0.29 -4.24
C THR A 18 -1.61 0.25 -3.33
N GLN A 19 -2.25 1.35 -3.72
CA GLN A 19 -3.42 1.88 -3.00
C GLN A 19 -4.59 0.88 -2.98
N THR A 20 -4.76 0.11 -4.07
CA THR A 20 -5.79 -0.92 -4.19
C THR A 20 -5.56 -2.07 -3.21
N GLU A 21 -4.31 -2.54 -3.07
CA GLU A 21 -3.99 -3.60 -2.11
C GLU A 21 -4.21 -3.16 -0.67
N LEU A 22 -3.84 -1.91 -0.32
CA LEU A 22 -4.11 -1.37 1.01
C LEU A 22 -5.62 -1.27 1.26
N ALA A 23 -6.37 -0.79 0.27
CA ALA A 23 -7.82 -0.67 0.36
C ALA A 23 -8.51 -2.02 0.60
N ASN A 24 -8.12 -3.04 -0.18
CA ASN A 24 -8.66 -4.38 -0.07
C ASN A 24 -8.38 -4.98 1.32
N ARG A 25 -7.15 -4.83 1.84
CA ARG A 25 -6.78 -5.34 3.17
C ARG A 25 -7.48 -4.61 4.31
N ALA A 26 -7.63 -3.28 4.18
CA ALA A 26 -8.31 -2.47 5.16
C ALA A 26 -9.85 -2.56 5.06
N GLY A 27 -10.39 -3.24 4.05
CA GLY A 27 -11.83 -3.34 3.80
C GLY A 27 -12.48 -1.96 3.54
N VAL A 28 -11.79 -1.11 2.78
CA VAL A 28 -12.24 0.23 2.36
C VAL A 28 -12.11 0.40 0.85
N SER A 29 -12.65 1.47 0.29
CA SER A 29 -12.50 1.76 -1.14
C SER A 29 -11.12 2.34 -1.46
N GLN A 30 -10.59 2.02 -2.64
CA GLN A 30 -9.33 2.61 -3.14
C GLN A 30 -9.42 4.14 -3.20
N SER A 31 -10.58 4.67 -3.59
CA SER A 31 -10.81 6.11 -3.63
C SER A 31 -10.74 6.76 -2.25
N LEU A 32 -11.10 6.05 -1.18
CA LEU A 32 -10.90 6.54 0.19
C LEU A 32 -9.41 6.68 0.49
N ILE A 33 -8.61 5.63 0.21
CA ILE A 33 -7.15 5.68 0.39
C ILE A 33 -6.53 6.83 -0.41
N ALA A 34 -6.90 6.99 -1.67
CA ALA A 34 -6.39 8.07 -2.52
C ALA A 34 -6.68 9.46 -1.95
N LYS A 35 -7.92 9.68 -1.46
CA LYS A 35 -8.32 10.96 -0.85
C LYS A 35 -7.57 11.23 0.46
N ILE A 36 -7.41 10.22 1.32
CA ILE A 36 -6.63 10.30 2.56
C ILE A 36 -5.19 10.70 2.26
N GLU A 37 -4.51 9.99 1.35
CA GLU A 37 -3.12 10.29 1.01
C GLU A 37 -2.92 11.64 0.33
N SER A 38 -3.96 12.17 -0.31
CA SER A 38 -3.94 13.50 -0.91
C SER A 38 -4.27 14.62 0.09
N GLY A 39 -4.54 14.28 1.37
CA GLY A 39 -4.95 15.25 2.40
C GLY A 39 -6.33 15.86 2.16
N ARG A 40 -7.13 15.30 1.24
CA ARG A 40 -8.42 15.87 0.82
C ARG A 40 -9.57 15.52 1.75
N ILE A 41 -9.41 14.50 2.58
CA ILE A 41 -10.42 14.07 3.55
C ILE A 41 -9.74 13.59 4.83
N ASP A 42 -10.44 13.79 5.95
CA ASP A 42 -10.17 13.08 7.19
C ASP A 42 -11.17 11.91 7.32
N PRO A 43 -10.71 10.65 7.29
CA PRO A 43 -11.56 9.48 7.45
C PRO A 43 -12.02 9.33 8.90
N THR A 44 -13.19 8.71 9.11
CA THR A 44 -13.66 8.42 10.46
C THR A 44 -12.69 7.53 11.22
N TYR A 45 -12.62 7.69 12.55
CA TYR A 45 -11.75 6.91 13.44
C TYR A 45 -11.79 5.39 13.15
N THR A 46 -12.98 4.84 12.91
CA THR A 46 -13.16 3.42 12.56
C THR A 46 -12.45 3.03 11.27
N LYS A 47 -12.48 3.87 10.23
CA LYS A 47 -11.80 3.61 8.95
C LYS A 47 -10.29 3.76 9.10
N THR A 48 -9.84 4.78 9.80
CA THR A 48 -8.43 5.02 10.14
C THR A 48 -7.83 3.82 10.86
N LYS A 49 -8.54 3.30 11.87
CA LYS A 49 -8.13 2.10 12.62
C LYS A 49 -7.99 0.87 11.73
N LYS A 50 -8.90 0.65 10.78
CA LYS A 50 -8.79 -0.47 9.82
C LYS A 50 -7.58 -0.35 8.91
N ILE A 51 -7.28 0.86 8.44
CA ILE A 51 -6.12 1.12 7.58
C ILE A 51 -4.83 0.86 8.34
N PHE A 52 -4.70 1.39 9.56
CA PHE A 52 -3.52 1.14 10.38
C PHE A 52 -3.38 -0.34 10.78
N ALA A 53 -4.48 -1.02 11.12
CA ALA A 53 -4.45 -2.46 11.38
C ALA A 53 -3.90 -3.25 10.18
N ALA A 54 -4.35 -2.93 8.96
CA ALA A 54 -3.87 -3.58 7.74
C ALA A 54 -2.38 -3.33 7.48
N LEU A 55 -1.87 -2.14 7.81
CA LEU A 55 -0.44 -1.82 7.73
C LEU A 55 0.38 -2.58 8.79
N SER A 56 -0.06 -2.58 10.04
CA SER A 56 0.65 -3.25 11.14
C SER A 56 0.67 -4.77 11.00
N GLU A 57 -0.38 -5.39 10.45
CA GLU A 57 -0.38 -6.83 10.16
C GLU A 57 0.66 -7.21 9.10
N LEU A 58 0.95 -6.30 8.18
CA LEU A 58 1.95 -6.51 7.14
C LEU A 58 3.36 -6.27 7.63
N GLU A 59 3.60 -5.23 8.43
CA GLU A 59 4.90 -5.04 9.09
C GLU A 59 5.31 -6.28 9.88
N LYS A 60 4.38 -6.84 10.68
CA LYS A 60 4.62 -8.11 11.40
C LYS A 60 4.91 -9.28 10.48
N LYS A 61 4.27 -9.35 9.32
CA LYS A 61 4.51 -10.41 8.34
C LYS A 61 5.84 -10.25 7.62
N GLU A 62 6.30 -9.03 7.34
CA GLU A 62 7.62 -8.80 6.75
C GLU A 62 8.75 -9.08 7.73
N GLU A 63 8.57 -8.73 9.00
CA GLU A 63 9.53 -9.04 10.07
C GLU A 63 9.70 -10.55 10.23
N VAL A 64 8.59 -11.30 10.33
CA VAL A 64 8.61 -12.78 10.40
C VAL A 64 9.08 -13.42 9.09
N LYS A 65 8.78 -12.82 7.93
CA LYS A 65 9.23 -13.33 6.62
C LYS A 65 10.71 -13.08 6.37
N ALA A 66 11.28 -11.97 6.81
CA ALA A 66 12.72 -11.72 6.66
C ALA A 66 13.53 -12.77 7.43
N GLU A 67 13.04 -13.21 8.59
CA GLU A 67 13.65 -14.28 9.37
C GLU A 67 13.50 -15.66 8.70
N GLN A 68 12.37 -15.94 8.03
CA GLN A 68 12.11 -17.24 7.40
C GLN A 68 12.51 -17.35 5.91
N LEU A 69 12.63 -16.25 5.16
CA LEU A 69 12.93 -16.24 3.71
C LEU A 69 14.41 -15.99 3.38
N MET A 70 15.25 -15.55 4.34
CA MET A 70 16.70 -15.46 4.11
C MET A 70 17.34 -16.84 3.86
N ALA A 71 16.68 -17.94 4.27
CA ALA A 71 17.13 -19.30 4.03
C ALA A 71 16.78 -19.85 2.62
N SER A 72 15.99 -19.15 1.81
CA SER A 72 15.44 -19.76 0.60
C SER A 72 15.18 -18.73 -0.52
N ARG A 73 16.25 -18.51 -1.29
CA ARG A 73 16.27 -18.13 -2.72
C ARG A 73 15.17 -17.17 -3.16
N ILE A 74 15.57 -15.91 -3.19
CA ILE A 74 15.10 -14.83 -4.06
C ILE A 74 14.55 -15.37 -5.38
N ILE A 75 13.22 -15.46 -5.49
CA ILE A 75 12.48 -15.37 -6.74
C ILE A 75 11.28 -14.48 -6.44
N SER A 76 11.46 -13.17 -6.43
CA SER A 76 10.35 -12.22 -6.31
C SER A 76 10.14 -11.48 -7.62
N VAL A 77 9.20 -12.05 -8.38
CA VAL A 77 8.22 -11.45 -9.28
C VAL A 77 8.72 -10.50 -10.38
N ALA A 78 8.70 -11.01 -11.61
CA ALA A 78 8.75 -10.23 -12.82
C ALA A 78 7.52 -9.29 -12.88
N SER A 79 7.77 -7.99 -12.87
CA SER A 79 6.79 -6.97 -13.23
C SER A 79 6.46 -7.08 -14.72
N GLY A 80 5.50 -7.95 -15.05
CA GLY A 80 4.92 -8.05 -16.39
C GLY A 80 3.80 -7.02 -16.54
N THR A 81 4.14 -5.77 -16.85
CA THR A 81 3.16 -4.81 -17.41
C THR A 81 3.73 -4.21 -18.69
N PRO A 82 3.25 -4.59 -19.89
CA PRO A 82 3.45 -3.78 -21.08
C PRO A 82 2.57 -2.53 -20.96
N ILE A 83 3.21 -1.37 -20.84
CA ILE A 83 2.54 -0.06 -20.85
C ILE A 83 2.06 0.19 -22.28
N LYS A 84 0.83 -0.23 -22.60
CA LYS A 84 0.20 0.06 -23.90
C LYS A 84 -0.53 1.39 -23.81
N GLY A 85 -0.03 2.39 -24.53
CA GLY A 85 -0.85 3.55 -24.92
C GLY A 85 -0.23 4.94 -24.75
N VAL A 86 1.01 5.17 -25.22
CA VAL A 86 1.42 6.53 -25.59
C VAL A 86 1.04 6.74 -27.04
N ARG A 87 -0.05 7.48 -27.28
CA ARG A 87 -0.38 8.00 -28.62
C ARG A 87 0.13 9.43 -28.69
N ILE A 88 1.41 9.57 -28.97
CA ILE A 88 1.91 10.78 -29.64
C ILE A 88 1.49 10.66 -31.11
N ASN A 89 0.79 11.65 -31.64
CA ASN A 89 0.85 11.97 -33.05
C ASN A 89 0.67 13.49 -33.18
N ASN A 90 1.83 14.12 -33.23
CA ASN A 90 2.07 15.44 -33.76
C ASN A 90 2.12 15.32 -35.29
N THR A 91 1.16 15.89 -36.01
CA THR A 91 1.31 16.52 -37.34
C THR A 91 0.05 17.33 -37.59
#